data_AF-A0A1F8N368-F1
#
_entry.id   AF-A0A1F8N368-F1
#
_cell.length_a   1.000
_cell.length_b   1.000
_cell.length_c   1.000
_cell.angle_alpha   90.00
_cell.angle_beta   90.00
_cell.angle_gamma   90.00
#
_symmetry.space_group_name_H-M   'P 1'
#
loop_
_entity.id
_entity.type
_entity.pdbx_description
1 polymer ?
#
loop_
_entity_poly.entity_id
_entity_poly.type
_entity_poly.pdbx_seq_one_letter_code
_entity_poly.pdbx_strand_id
1 'polypeptide(L)'
;MASKWKHPGGKLREEGAASLTDEELLAILISAGIKGKSAQEIAQEILERFGSLQGLANQPLESLLAVKGLSDVKIIRIAAAYELSRRLMGAGNG
;
A
#
# COMPACT_ATOMS: atom_id res chain seq x y z
N MET A 1 -8.44 -1.56 -27.11
CA MET A 1 -7.75 -2.84 -26.79
C MET A 1 -8.00 -3.11 -25.31
N ALA A 2 -8.38 -4.34 -24.94
CA ALA A 2 -8.56 -4.67 -23.52
C ALA A 2 -7.21 -4.49 -22.80
N SER A 3 -7.23 -3.87 -21.61
CA SER A 3 -6.01 -3.77 -20.81
C SER A 3 -5.47 -5.17 -20.56
N LYS A 4 -4.17 -5.36 -20.80
CA LYS A 4 -3.51 -6.66 -20.71
C LYS A 4 -3.36 -7.13 -19.25
N TRP A 5 -3.36 -6.19 -18.31
CA TRP A 5 -3.36 -6.46 -16.88
C TRP A 5 -4.77 -6.40 -16.28
N LYS A 6 -4.98 -7.17 -15.19
CA LYS A 6 -6.26 -7.27 -14.47
C LYS A 6 -6.17 -6.98 -12.97
N HIS A 7 -4.97 -6.67 -12.49
CA HIS A 7 -4.72 -6.33 -11.08
C HIS A 7 -3.50 -5.42 -10.96
N PRO A 8 -3.33 -4.70 -9.83
CA PRO A 8 -2.25 -3.74 -9.63
C PRO A 8 -0.84 -4.29 -9.90
N GLY A 9 -0.53 -5.50 -9.44
CA GLY A 9 0.77 -6.13 -9.72
C GLY A 9 1.03 -6.42 -11.22
N GLY A 10 -0.01 -6.64 -12.02
CA GLY A 10 0.10 -6.78 -13.46
C GLY A 10 0.38 -5.43 -14.12
N LYS A 11 -0.33 -4.38 -13.69
CA LYS A 11 -0.09 -3.00 -14.11
C LYS A 11 1.35 -2.58 -13.80
N LEU A 12 1.83 -2.85 -12.57
CA LEU A 12 3.21 -2.55 -12.17
C LEU A 12 4.24 -3.21 -13.09
N ARG A 13 4.00 -4.47 -13.49
CA ARG A 13 4.91 -5.21 -14.37
C ARG A 13 4.92 -4.66 -15.79
N GLU A 14 3.77 -4.24 -16.31
CA GLU A 14 3.61 -3.88 -17.73
C GLU A 14 3.78 -2.39 -18.01
N GLU A 15 3.35 -1.53 -17.08
CA GLU A 15 3.32 -0.07 -17.24
C GLU A 15 4.26 0.66 -16.28
N GLY A 16 4.81 -0.03 -15.28
CA GLY A 16 5.75 0.53 -14.31
C GLY A 16 5.09 1.28 -13.14
N ALA A 17 5.88 1.57 -12.11
CA ALA A 17 5.38 2.14 -10.85
C ALA A 17 4.69 3.51 -11.00
N ALA A 18 5.14 4.32 -11.95
CA ALA A 18 4.63 5.67 -12.17
C ALA A 18 3.18 5.71 -12.69
N SER A 19 2.64 4.61 -13.22
CA SER A 19 1.24 4.55 -13.67
C SER A 19 0.27 4.16 -12.55
N LEU A 20 0.79 3.73 -11.38
CA LEU A 20 -0.04 3.27 -10.27
C LEU A 20 -0.51 4.43 -9.41
N THR A 21 -1.73 4.31 -8.92
CA THR A 21 -2.26 5.14 -7.84
C THR A 21 -1.71 4.69 -6.48
N ASP A 22 -1.81 5.55 -5.47
CA ASP A 22 -1.46 5.21 -4.08
C ASP A 22 -2.22 3.98 -3.56
N GLU A 23 -3.50 3.85 -3.92
CA GLU A 23 -4.33 2.68 -3.61
C GLU A 23 -3.75 1.41 -4.24
N GLU A 24 -3.38 1.46 -5.52
CA GLU A 24 -2.82 0.32 -6.24
C GLU A 24 -1.46 -0.10 -5.66
N LEU A 25 -0.60 0.86 -5.30
CA LEU A 25 0.68 0.59 -4.63
C LEU A 25 0.47 -0.08 -3.27
N LEU A 26 -0.47 0.42 -2.47
CA LEU A 26 -0.78 -0.15 -1.17
C LEU A 26 -1.43 -1.54 -1.29
N ALA A 27 -2.29 -1.75 -2.29
CA ALA A 27 -2.90 -3.05 -2.57
C ALA A 27 -1.84 -4.13 -2.90
N ILE A 28 -0.74 -3.76 -3.57
CA ILE A 28 0.39 -4.67 -3.83
C ILE A 28 1.08 -5.07 -2.52
N LEU A 29 1.25 -4.14 -1.58
CA LEU A 29 1.82 -4.43 -0.26
C LEU A 29 0.90 -5.32 0.58
N ILE A 30 -0.42 -5.14 0.47
CA ILE A 30 -1.44 -5.99 1.11
C ILE A 30 -1.45 -7.41 0.51
N SER A 31 -1.10 -7.54 -0.78
CA SER A 31 -0.99 -8.78 -1.56
C SER A 31 -2.33 -9.49 -1.82
N ALA A 32 -2.98 -9.96 -0.76
CA ALA A 32 -4.25 -10.67 -0.85
C ALA A 32 -5.30 -9.97 0.00
N GLY A 33 -6.53 -9.91 -0.52
CA GLY A 33 -7.70 -9.46 0.22
C GLY A 33 -8.09 -10.40 1.37
N ILE A 34 -9.27 -10.20 1.90
CA ILE A 34 -9.96 -11.13 2.79
C ILE A 34 -11.27 -11.59 2.15
N LYS A 35 -11.95 -12.55 2.77
CA LYS A 35 -13.28 -12.96 2.31
C LYS A 35 -14.23 -11.75 2.30
N GLY A 36 -14.75 -11.43 1.12
CA GLY A 36 -15.68 -10.30 0.91
C GLY A 36 -15.02 -8.93 0.80
N LYS A 37 -13.69 -8.82 0.73
CA LYS A 37 -12.99 -7.55 0.51
C LYS A 37 -11.66 -7.75 -0.20
N SER A 38 -11.49 -7.14 -1.38
CA SER A 38 -10.26 -7.17 -2.16
C SER A 38 -9.12 -6.38 -1.49
N ALA A 39 -7.88 -6.60 -1.94
CA ALA A 39 -6.73 -5.84 -1.47
C ALA A 39 -6.85 -4.33 -1.78
N GLN A 40 -7.48 -3.99 -2.91
CA GLN A 40 -7.77 -2.61 -3.31
C GLN A 40 -8.79 -1.95 -2.38
N GLU A 41 -9.89 -2.64 -2.07
CA GLU A 41 -10.88 -2.11 -1.13
C GLU A 41 -10.30 -1.94 0.29
N ILE A 42 -9.37 -2.80 0.72
CA ILE A 42 -8.65 -2.61 1.99
C ILE A 42 -7.70 -1.41 1.89
N ALA A 43 -6.95 -1.26 0.79
CA ALA A 43 -6.07 -0.12 0.57
C ALA A 43 -6.85 1.21 0.60
N GLN A 44 -8.01 1.24 -0.05
CA GLN A 44 -8.90 2.39 -0.06
C GLN A 44 -9.38 2.73 1.37
N GLU A 45 -9.84 1.75 2.17
CA GLU A 45 -10.25 2.00 3.56
C GLU A 45 -9.11 2.60 4.40
N ILE A 46 -7.89 2.12 4.20
CA ILE A 46 -6.71 2.67 4.89
C ILE A 46 -6.50 4.13 4.49
N LEU A 47 -6.53 4.44 3.19
CA LEU A 47 -6.35 5.81 2.71
C LEU A 47 -7.48 6.73 3.17
N GLU A 48 -8.73 6.28 3.18
CA GLU A 48 -9.86 7.04 3.70
C GLU A 48 -9.73 7.31 5.21
N ARG A 49 -9.26 6.32 5.97
CA ARG A 49 -9.08 6.42 7.42
C ARG A 49 -7.94 7.36 7.82
N PHE A 50 -6.85 7.38 7.06
CA PHE A 50 -5.64 8.14 7.39
C PHE A 50 -5.39 9.35 6.48
N GLY A 51 -6.30 9.60 5.53
CA GLY A 51 -6.34 10.76 4.62
C GLY A 51 -5.33 10.72 3.47
N SER A 52 -4.13 10.16 3.66
CA SER A 52 -3.08 10.06 2.64
C SER A 52 -2.02 9.02 3.02
N LEU A 53 -1.11 8.66 2.09
CA LEU A 53 0.07 7.86 2.43
C LEU A 53 0.95 8.53 3.49
N GLN A 54 1.08 9.86 3.44
CA GLN A 54 1.83 10.61 4.45
C GLN A 54 1.12 10.59 5.82
N GLY A 55 -0.21 10.74 5.81
CA GLY A 55 -1.03 10.60 7.01
C GLY A 55 -0.88 9.21 7.63
N LEU A 56 -0.82 8.17 6.81
CA LEU A 56 -0.58 6.79 7.24
C LEU A 56 0.84 6.59 7.81
N ALA A 57 1.86 7.14 7.15
CA ALA A 57 3.26 7.01 7.57
C ALA A 57 3.53 7.63 8.97
N ASN A 58 2.72 8.59 9.38
CA ASN A 58 2.82 9.26 10.68
C ASN A 58 2.05 8.55 11.81
N GLN A 59 1.39 7.42 11.53
CA GLN A 59 0.64 6.68 12.53
C GLN A 59 1.48 5.58 13.20
N PRO A 60 1.24 5.31 14.50
CA PRO A 60 1.78 4.13 15.15
C PRO A 60 1.23 2.85 14.48
N LEU A 61 2.02 1.77 14.45
CA LEU A 61 1.65 0.53 13.77
C LEU A 61 0.39 -0.09 14.36
N GLU A 62 0.15 0.13 15.65
CA GLU A 62 -1.02 -0.32 16.37
C GLU A 62 -2.31 0.28 15.79
N SER A 63 -2.26 1.49 15.22
CA SER A 63 -3.41 2.10 14.54
C SER A 63 -3.85 1.31 13.30
N LEU A 64 -2.93 0.60 12.65
CA LEU A 64 -3.21 -0.26 11.49
C LEU A 64 -3.91 -1.57 11.91
N LEU A 65 -3.67 -2.07 13.13
CA LEU A 65 -4.32 -3.30 13.63
C LEU A 65 -5.84 -3.15 13.72
N ALA A 66 -6.33 -1.92 13.86
CA ALA A 66 -7.76 -1.63 13.89
C ALA A 66 -8.43 -1.69 12.50
N VAL A 67 -7.69 -1.92 11.41
CA VAL A 67 -8.24 -2.08 10.06
C VAL A 67 -8.52 -3.55 9.79
N LYS A 68 -9.78 -3.87 9.50
CA LYS A 68 -10.19 -5.26 9.24
C LYS A 68 -9.51 -5.79 7.98
N GLY A 69 -8.75 -6.87 8.13
CA GLY A 69 -8.06 -7.53 7.02
C GLY A 69 -6.57 -7.22 6.91
N LEU A 70 -6.03 -6.40 7.82
CA LEU A 70 -4.60 -6.27 8.06
C LEU A 70 -4.15 -7.25 9.14
N SER A 71 -3.44 -8.30 8.75
CA SER A 71 -2.67 -9.14 9.68
C SER A 71 -1.33 -8.50 9.98
N ASP A 72 -0.65 -8.96 11.03
CA ASP A 72 0.70 -8.51 11.40
C ASP A 72 1.65 -8.52 10.19
N VAL A 73 1.59 -9.58 9.37
CA VAL A 73 2.43 -9.69 8.16
C VAL A 73 2.18 -8.54 7.17
N LYS A 74 0.92 -8.13 6.97
CA LYS A 74 0.57 -7.04 6.06
C LYS A 74 1.02 -5.69 6.64
N ILE A 75 0.87 -5.51 7.95
CA ILE A 75 1.30 -4.29 8.65
C ILE A 75 2.82 -4.15 8.59
N ILE A 76 3.57 -5.23 8.88
CA ILE A 76 5.03 -5.26 8.79
C ILE A 76 5.52 -4.90 7.38
N ARG A 77 4.85 -5.41 6.33
CA ARG A 77 5.19 -5.06 4.93
C ARG A 77 5.00 -3.58 4.64
N ILE A 78 3.90 -2.99 5.09
CA ILE A 78 3.61 -1.57 4.94
C ILE A 78 4.65 -0.73 5.70
N ALA A 79 4.92 -1.08 6.96
CA ALA A 79 5.91 -0.42 7.79
C ALA A 79 7.32 -0.44 7.17
N ALA A 80 7.75 -1.61 6.66
CA ALA A 80 9.04 -1.76 6.00
C ALA A 80 9.14 -0.89 4.73
N ALA A 81 8.09 -0.85 3.92
CA ALA A 81 8.05 -0.01 2.72
C ALA A 81 8.20 1.48 3.05
N TYR A 82 7.53 1.95 4.11
CA TYR A 82 7.66 3.34 4.56
C TYR A 82 9.05 3.66 5.11
N GLU A 83 9.62 2.80 5.95
CA GLU A 83 10.96 3.01 6.49
C GLU A 83 12.02 3.04 5.38
N LEU A 84 11.87 2.18 4.34
CA LEU A 84 12.73 2.22 3.16
C LEU A 84 12.60 3.56 2.42
N SER A 85 11.38 4.03 2.18
CA SER A 85 11.14 5.33 1.55
C SER A 85 11.76 6.47 2.35
N ARG A 86 11.59 6.47 3.68
CA ARG A 86 12.19 7.46 4.59
C ARG A 86 13.71 7.46 4.52
N ARG A 87 14.35 6.28 4.48
CA ARG A 87 15.82 6.16 4.33
C ARG A 87 16.31 6.67 2.99
N LEU A 88 15.59 6.39 1.91
CA LEU A 88 15.95 6.84 0.57
C LEU A 88 15.82 8.36 0.43
N MET A 89 14.76 8.96 0.97
CA MET A 89 14.59 10.41 0.97
C MET A 89 15.54 11.12 1.94
N GLY A 90 15.82 10.50 3.09
CA GLY A 90 16.76 11.02 4.09
C GLY A 90 18.25 10.85 3.72
N ALA A 91 18.57 9.97 2.77
CA ALA A 91 19.93 9.77 2.26
C ALA A 91 20.37 10.86 1.24
N GLY A 92 19.56 11.91 1.03
CA GLY A 92 19.87 13.06 0.17
C GLY A 92 20.62 14.21 0.86
N ASN A 93 21.21 13.99 2.04
CA ASN A 93 22.13 14.94 2.68
C ASN A 93 23.50 14.27 2.86
N GLY A 94 24.26 14.24 1.76
CA GLY A 94 25.66 13.83 1.67
C GLY A 94 26.24 14.36 0.37
#